data_AF-A0A3M1PLM8-F1
#
_entry.id   AF-A0A3M1PLM8-F1
#
_cell.length_a   1.000
_cell.length_b   1.000
_cell.length_c   1.000
_cell.angle_alpha   90.00
_cell.angle_beta   90.00
_cell.angle_gamma   90.00
#
_symmetry.space_group_name_H-M   'P 1'
#
loop_
_entity.id
_entity.type
_entity.pdbx_description
1 polymer ?
#
loop_
_entity_poly.entity_id
_entity_poly.type
_entity_poly.pdbx_seq_one_letter_code
_entity_poly.pdbx_strand_id
1 'polypeptide(L)'
;MSAPAKKVLVVTYYFPPSGGVGVQRSLKFVKYLRHFGWEPVVLTAKDADYPAYDETLLAEIPEGVQVYRSRILEPYRLYRKFTGRAPGESTDIATLSLAPEERRRLSERISEWVRATFFVPDARIAWRFFAVRLG
;
A
#
# COMPACT_ATOMS: atom_id res chain seq x y z
N MET A 1 -2.45 25.55 -30.33
CA MET A 1 -2.01 24.29 -29.71
C MET A 1 -1.80 24.56 -28.23
N SER A 2 -2.44 23.82 -27.34
CA SER A 2 -2.19 23.93 -25.89
C SER A 2 -0.73 23.58 -25.60
N ALA A 3 -0.07 24.31 -24.70
CA ALA A 3 1.28 23.95 -24.25
C ALA A 3 1.28 22.51 -23.70
N PRO A 4 2.37 21.73 -23.88
CA PRO A 4 2.43 20.37 -23.35
C PRO A 4 2.25 20.39 -21.82
N ALA A 5 1.31 19.60 -21.32
CA ALA A 5 1.01 19.52 -19.89
C ALA A 5 2.26 19.10 -19.09
N LYS A 6 2.53 19.78 -17.98
CA LYS A 6 3.67 19.44 -17.10
C LYS A 6 3.39 18.09 -16.45
N LYS A 7 4.36 17.18 -16.44
CA LYS A 7 4.18 15.86 -15.81
C LYS A 7 4.51 15.91 -14.32
N VAL A 8 3.73 15.17 -13.52
CA VAL A 8 3.98 14.96 -12.09
C VAL A 8 3.87 13.49 -11.74
N LEU A 9 4.89 12.95 -11.05
CA LEU A 9 4.88 11.58 -10.54
C LEU A 9 4.29 11.55 -9.14
N VAL A 10 3.17 10.84 -8.98
CA VAL A 10 2.53 10.56 -7.70
C VAL A 10 2.98 9.19 -7.22
N VAL A 11 3.82 9.17 -6.18
CA VAL A 11 4.28 7.93 -5.55
C VAL A 11 3.42 7.66 -4.31
N THR A 12 2.65 6.58 -4.34
CA THR A 12 1.81 6.17 -3.20
C THR A 12 1.80 4.66 -3.05
N TYR A 13 2.02 4.16 -1.84
CA TYR A 13 1.95 2.71 -1.60
C TYR A 13 0.53 2.16 -1.78
N TYR A 14 -0.49 2.95 -1.40
CA TYR A 14 -1.90 2.57 -1.52
C TYR A 14 -2.62 3.41 -2.58
N PHE A 15 -3.32 2.73 -3.48
CA PHE A 15 -4.10 3.33 -4.57
C PHE A 15 -5.26 2.37 -4.93
N PRO A 16 -6.31 2.81 -5.65
CA PRO A 16 -7.42 1.92 -6.01
C PRO A 16 -6.94 0.59 -6.65
N PRO A 17 -7.52 -0.55 -6.21
CA PRO A 17 -8.78 -0.68 -5.47
C PRO A 17 -8.68 -0.61 -3.93
N SER A 18 -7.57 -0.12 -3.36
CA SER A 18 -7.49 0.14 -1.92
C SER A 18 -8.51 1.22 -1.51
N GLY A 19 -9.35 0.92 -0.51
CA GLY A 19 -10.43 1.77 -0.03
C GLY A 19 -10.11 2.63 1.20
N GLY A 20 -8.84 2.72 1.60
CA GLY A 20 -8.45 3.44 2.82
C GLY A 20 -8.65 4.97 2.72
N VAL A 21 -8.87 5.63 3.86
CA VAL A 21 -9.11 7.09 3.93
C VAL A 21 -7.98 7.91 3.27
N GLY A 22 -6.73 7.44 3.36
CA GLY A 22 -5.58 8.07 2.69
C GLY A 22 -5.58 7.93 1.16
N VAL A 23 -6.25 6.90 0.61
CA VAL A 23 -6.35 6.68 -0.84
C VAL A 23 -7.24 7.73 -1.47
N GLN A 24 -8.33 8.12 -0.81
CA GLN A 24 -9.26 9.14 -1.29
C GLN A 24 -8.51 10.43 -1.63
N ARG A 25 -7.63 10.92 -0.75
CA ARG A 25 -6.83 12.12 -0.99
C ARG A 25 -5.97 12.00 -2.25
N SER A 26 -5.19 10.92 -2.36
CA SER A 26 -4.29 10.68 -3.48
C SER A 26 -5.06 10.57 -4.80
N LEU A 27 -6.20 9.86 -4.79
CA LEU A 27 -7.10 9.72 -5.93
C LEU A 27 -7.70 11.06 -6.36
N LYS A 28 -8.20 11.89 -5.44
CA LYS A 28 -8.72 13.23 -5.80
C LYS A 28 -7.62 14.14 -6.35
N PHE A 29 -6.39 14.07 -5.84
CA PHE A 29 -5.27 14.80 -6.46
C PHE A 29 -5.05 14.37 -7.91
N VAL A 30 -4.91 13.06 -8.15
CA VAL A 30 -4.78 12.52 -9.52
C VAL A 30 -5.96 12.94 -10.40
N LYS A 31 -7.17 12.93 -9.86
CA LYS A 31 -8.39 13.31 -10.59
C LYS A 31 -8.39 14.77 -11.03
N TYR A 32 -8.00 15.69 -10.16
CA TYR A 32 -8.16 17.13 -10.39
C TYR A 32 -6.90 17.85 -10.88
N LEU A 33 -5.70 17.25 -10.80
CA LEU A 33 -4.44 17.88 -11.24
C LEU A 33 -4.47 18.34 -12.72
N ARG A 34 -5.17 17.60 -13.59
CA ARG A 34 -5.34 17.98 -15.00
C ARG A 34 -6.06 19.31 -15.19
N HIS A 35 -6.94 19.70 -14.27
CA HIS A 35 -7.61 21.01 -14.32
C HIS A 35 -6.63 22.17 -14.07
N PHE A 36 -5.44 21.88 -13.52
CA PHE A 36 -4.38 22.85 -13.27
C PHE A 36 -3.21 22.72 -14.27
N GLY A 37 -3.41 22.01 -15.39
CA GLY A 37 -2.40 21.86 -16.45
C GLY A 37 -1.30 20.83 -16.13
N TRP A 38 -1.53 19.94 -15.16
CA TRP A 38 -0.61 18.86 -14.80
C TRP A 38 -1.11 17.51 -15.28
N GLU A 39 -0.22 16.71 -15.85
CA GLU A 39 -0.47 15.33 -16.25
C GLU A 39 0.09 14.37 -15.18
N PRO A 40 -0.77 13.77 -14.35
CA PRO A 40 -0.32 12.87 -13.30
C PRO A 40 0.05 11.49 -13.87
N VAL A 41 1.15 10.95 -13.36
CA VAL A 41 1.56 9.56 -13.53
C VAL A 41 1.64 8.94 -12.15
N VAL A 42 1.06 7.76 -11.94
CA VAL A 42 0.99 7.13 -10.62
C VAL A 42 1.94 5.93 -10.55
N LEU A 43 2.74 5.85 -9.49
CA LEU A 43 3.52 4.67 -9.13
C LEU A 43 2.99 4.12 -7.80
N THR A 44 2.53 2.87 -7.80
CA THR A 44 1.90 2.24 -6.64
C THR A 44 2.21 0.75 -6.49
N ALA A 45 1.91 0.17 -5.33
CA ALA A 45 2.13 -1.24 -5.06
C ALA A 45 1.03 -2.10 -5.68
N LYS A 46 1.43 -3.20 -6.34
CA LYS A 46 0.54 -4.21 -6.89
C LYS A 46 0.11 -5.19 -5.79
N ASP A 47 -1.19 -5.43 -5.65
CA ASP A 47 -1.78 -6.45 -4.79
C ASP A 47 -1.27 -6.42 -3.33
N ALA A 48 -1.01 -5.21 -2.81
CA ALA A 48 -0.66 -5.03 -1.42
C ALA A 48 -1.84 -5.37 -0.51
N ASP A 49 -1.54 -5.75 0.72
CA ASP A 49 -2.54 -6.00 1.73
C ASP A 49 -3.25 -4.69 2.10
N TYR A 50 -4.49 -4.54 1.61
CA TYR A 50 -5.31 -3.37 1.89
C TYR A 50 -6.19 -3.63 3.12
N PRO A 51 -6.24 -2.70 4.08
CA PRO A 51 -7.19 -2.78 5.19
C PRO A 51 -8.65 -2.74 4.73
N ALA A 52 -8.91 -2.10 3.58
CA ALA A 52 -10.21 -1.99 2.95
C ALA A 52 -10.05 -2.09 1.43
N TYR A 53 -10.99 -2.79 0.78
CA TYR A 53 -11.07 -2.93 -0.68
C TYR A 53 -12.35 -2.24 -1.17
N ASP A 54 -12.21 -1.42 -2.20
CA ASP A 54 -13.32 -0.77 -2.89
C ASP A 54 -12.98 -0.63 -4.38
N GLU A 55 -13.55 -1.53 -5.18
CA GLU A 55 -13.34 -1.55 -6.64
C GLU A 55 -14.02 -0.38 -7.35
N THR A 56 -15.04 0.24 -6.73
CA THR A 56 -15.76 1.37 -7.34
C THR A 56 -14.83 2.58 -7.54
N LEU A 57 -13.77 2.69 -6.73
CA LEU A 57 -12.75 3.74 -6.84
C LEU A 57 -11.90 3.62 -8.12
N LEU A 58 -11.89 2.47 -8.80
CA LEU A 58 -11.23 2.34 -10.10
C LEU A 58 -11.91 3.23 -11.16
N ALA A 59 -13.23 3.37 -11.10
CA ALA A 59 -14.00 4.21 -12.01
C ALA A 59 -13.75 5.71 -11.80
N GLU A 60 -13.14 6.09 -10.67
CA GLU A 60 -12.78 7.47 -10.38
C GLU A 60 -11.42 7.89 -10.95
N ILE A 61 -10.61 6.94 -11.42
CA ILE A 61 -9.34 7.24 -12.09
C ILE A 61 -9.66 7.83 -13.46
N PRO A 62 -9.23 9.06 -13.78
CA PRO A 62 -9.47 9.65 -15.10
C PRO A 62 -8.87 8.79 -16.22
N GLU A 63 -9.58 8.72 -17.33
CA GLU A 63 -9.12 7.99 -18.50
C GLU A 63 -7.75 8.48 -18.99
N GLY A 64 -6.89 7.54 -19.39
CA GLY A 64 -5.54 7.82 -19.88
C GLY A 64 -4.51 8.16 -18.80
N VAL A 65 -4.87 8.24 -17.52
CA VAL A 65 -3.87 8.34 -16.43
C VAL A 65 -3.05 7.06 -16.38
N GLN A 66 -1.73 7.18 -16.47
CA GLN A 66 -0.83 6.04 -16.38
C GLN A 66 -0.64 5.61 -14.93
N VAL A 67 -0.94 4.34 -14.63
CA VAL A 67 -0.78 3.75 -13.29
C VAL A 67 0.18 2.57 -13.36
N TYR A 68 1.41 2.79 -12.90
CA TYR A 68 2.44 1.77 -12.77
C TYR A 68 2.29 1.03 -11.45
N ARG A 69 2.02 -0.28 -11.53
CA ARG A 69 1.85 -1.15 -10.34
C ARG A 69 3.09 -2.01 -10.14
N SER A 70 3.92 -1.62 -9.18
CA SER A 70 5.15 -2.32 -8.80
C SER A 70 4.86 -3.62 -8.07
N ARG A 71 5.63 -4.66 -8.40
CA ARG A 71 5.67 -5.88 -7.59
C ARG A 71 6.13 -5.53 -6.16
N ILE A 72 5.67 -6.31 -5.21
CA ILE A 72 6.04 -6.17 -3.80
C ILE A 72 6.46 -7.52 -3.24
N LEU A 73 7.34 -7.47 -2.24
CA LEU A 73 7.57 -8.58 -1.33
C LEU A 73 6.84 -8.21 -0.03
N GLU A 74 5.80 -8.97 0.31
CA GLU A 74 5.08 -8.82 1.58
C GLU A 74 5.33 -10.03 2.48
N PRO A 75 6.37 -9.98 3.34
CA PRO A 75 6.57 -10.97 4.38
C PRO A 75 5.35 -11.14 5.29
N TYR A 76 4.52 -10.09 5.44
CA TYR A 76 3.32 -10.14 6.25
C TYR A 76 2.23 -11.05 5.70
N ARG A 77 2.08 -11.08 4.37
CA ARG A 77 1.15 -11.98 3.70
C ARG A 77 1.58 -13.44 3.90
N LEU A 78 2.88 -13.69 3.91
CA LEU A 78 3.46 -14.99 4.23
C LEU A 78 3.24 -15.36 5.71
N TYR A 79 3.50 -14.43 6.63
CA TYR A 79 3.25 -14.60 8.07
C TYR A 79 1.78 -14.93 8.37
N ARG A 80 0.82 -14.21 7.77
CA ARG A 80 -0.61 -14.48 7.94
C ARG A 80 -1.01 -15.86 7.41
N LYS A 81 -0.48 -16.27 6.25
CA LYS A 81 -0.68 -17.62 5.72
C LYS A 81 -0.14 -18.70 6.68
N PHE A 82 1.03 -18.49 7.27
CA PHE A 82 1.62 -19.43 8.22
C PHE A 82 0.92 -19.46 9.58
N THR A 83 0.31 -18.35 10.01
CA THR A 83 -0.42 -18.26 11.28
C THR A 83 -1.91 -18.62 11.16
N GLY A 84 -2.40 -18.92 9.96
CA GLY A 84 -3.80 -19.31 9.72
C GLY A 84 -4.81 -18.17 9.91
N ARG A 85 -4.37 -16.91 9.94
CA ARG A 85 -5.25 -15.74 10.12
C ARG A 85 -5.96 -15.39 8.82
N ALA A 86 -7.22 -14.99 8.90
CA ALA A 86 -8.06 -14.74 7.73
C ALA A 86 -7.61 -13.49 6.94
N PRO A 87 -7.77 -13.47 5.60
CA PRO A 87 -7.58 -12.25 4.81
C PRO A 87 -8.62 -11.19 5.22
N GLY A 88 -8.18 -10.00 5.61
CA GLY A 88 -9.06 -8.90 6.02
C GLY A 88 -9.27 -8.76 7.53
N GLU A 89 -8.77 -9.69 8.35
CA GLU A 89 -8.60 -9.42 9.77
C GLU A 89 -7.49 -8.38 9.89
N SER A 90 -7.84 -7.15 10.29
CA SER A 90 -6.88 -6.08 10.46
C SER A 90 -5.87 -6.59 11.47
N THR A 91 -4.70 -6.95 10.97
CA THR A 91 -3.60 -7.30 11.84
C THR A 91 -2.99 -5.96 12.24
N ASP A 92 -3.83 -5.17 12.90
CA ASP A 92 -3.56 -3.86 13.39
C ASP A 92 -2.45 -4.02 14.40
N ILE A 93 -1.37 -3.31 14.10
CA ILE A 93 -0.13 -3.27 14.84
C ILE A 93 -0.38 -2.85 16.29
N ALA A 94 -1.52 -2.20 16.56
CA ALA A 94 -1.97 -1.79 17.88
C ALA A 94 -2.63 -2.91 18.71
N THR A 95 -3.27 -3.90 18.08
CA THR A 95 -4.10 -4.88 18.80
C THR A 95 -3.29 -6.03 19.37
N LEU A 96 -2.13 -6.38 18.78
CA LEU A 96 -1.22 -7.39 19.34
C LEU A 96 -0.55 -6.93 20.64
N SER A 97 -0.46 -5.62 20.89
CA SER A 97 0.04 -5.07 22.14
C SER A 97 -0.96 -5.19 23.30
N LEU A 98 -2.20 -5.63 23.06
CA LEU A 98 -3.27 -5.72 24.06
C LEU A 98 -3.50 -7.13 24.61
N ALA A 99 -2.83 -8.16 24.06
CA ALA A 99 -2.95 -9.53 24.57
C ALA A 99 -2.06 -9.72 25.83
N PRO A 100 -2.62 -10.22 26.96
CA PRO A 100 -1.88 -10.45 28.20
C PRO A 100 -0.63 -11.31 27.97
N GLU A 101 0.51 -10.93 28.55
CA GLU A 101 1.82 -11.57 28.34
C GLU A 101 1.87 -13.06 28.72
N GLU A 102 0.94 -13.52 29.55
CA GLU A 102 1.01 -14.81 30.26
C GLU A 102 0.74 -16.05 29.39
N ARG A 103 0.30 -15.91 28.13
CA ARG A 103 0.04 -17.04 27.21
C ARG A 103 0.71 -16.94 25.84
N ARG A 104 1.79 -16.16 25.68
CA ARG A 104 2.46 -16.03 24.38
C ARG A 104 3.27 -17.28 24.04
N ARG A 105 2.93 -17.95 22.92
CA ARG A 105 3.70 -19.11 22.42
C ARG A 105 5.10 -18.65 21.98
N LEU A 106 6.13 -19.50 22.11
CA LEU A 106 7.51 -19.18 21.69
C LEU A 106 7.58 -18.68 20.23
N SER A 107 6.73 -19.23 19.37
CA SER A 107 6.55 -18.81 17.98
C SER A 107 6.09 -17.35 17.84
N GLU A 108 5.25 -16.86 18.75
CA GLU A 108 4.75 -15.47 18.74
C GLU A 108 5.86 -14.51 19.16
N ARG A 109 6.66 -14.86 20.17
CA ARG A 109 7.83 -14.06 20.59
C ARG A 109 8.89 -13.95 19.49
N ILE A 110 9.19 -15.06 18.81
CA ILE A 110 10.12 -15.05 17.67
C ILE A 110 9.55 -14.20 16.54
N SER A 111 8.25 -14.31 16.26
CA SER A 111 7.60 -13.50 15.22
C SER A 111 7.61 -12.02 15.56
N GLU A 112 7.40 -11.64 16.83
CA GLU A 112 7.49 -10.26 17.32
C GLU A 112 8.92 -9.72 17.23
N TRP A 113 9.93 -10.52 17.59
CA TRP A 113 11.33 -10.14 17.49
C TRP A 113 11.78 -9.94 16.04
N VAL A 114 11.52 -10.91 15.17
CA VAL A 114 11.76 -10.78 13.72
C VAL A 114 11.04 -9.54 13.19
N ARG A 115 9.81 -9.29 13.67
CA ARG A 115 9.06 -8.13 13.22
C ARG A 115 9.70 -6.81 13.65
N ALA A 116 10.05 -6.68 14.93
CA ALA A 116 10.63 -5.48 15.51
C ALA A 116 12.03 -5.19 14.96
N THR A 117 12.78 -6.22 14.57
CA THR A 117 14.15 -6.06 14.05
C THR A 117 14.20 -5.82 12.54
N PHE A 118 13.34 -6.47 11.73
CA PHE A 118 13.44 -6.40 10.27
C PHE A 118 12.46 -5.43 9.58
N PHE A 119 11.36 -5.01 10.25
CA PHE A 119 10.36 -4.12 9.64
C PHE A 119 10.38 -2.67 10.16
N VAL A 120 11.37 -2.33 10.99
CA VAL A 120 11.66 -0.94 11.39
C VAL A 120 12.82 -0.46 10.51
N PRO A 121 12.74 0.72 9.84
CA PRO A 121 11.78 1.81 10.05
C PRO A 121 10.46 1.69 9.27
N ASP A 122 10.38 0.85 8.23
CA ASP A 122 9.17 0.68 7.42
C ASP A 122 9.01 -0.77 6.94
N ALA A 123 7.89 -1.40 7.31
CA ALA A 123 7.54 -2.76 6.94
C ALA A 123 7.34 -2.98 5.44
N ARG A 124 7.15 -1.90 4.68
CA ARG A 124 6.81 -1.89 3.25
C ARG A 124 7.98 -1.51 2.37
N ILE A 125 9.14 -1.17 2.94
CA ILE A 125 10.30 -0.62 2.20
C ILE A 125 10.79 -1.52 1.05
N ALA A 126 10.58 -2.84 1.15
CA ALA A 126 11.02 -3.81 0.15
C ALA A 126 10.41 -3.57 -1.25
N TRP A 127 9.26 -2.88 -1.36
CA TRP A 127 8.69 -2.55 -2.68
C TRP A 127 9.59 -1.62 -3.50
N ARG A 128 10.42 -0.80 -2.85
CA ARG A 128 11.33 0.16 -3.49
C ARG A 128 12.22 -0.50 -4.54
N PHE A 129 12.70 -1.72 -4.25
CA PHE A 129 13.59 -2.45 -5.16
C PHE A 129 12.93 -2.77 -6.50
N PHE A 130 11.62 -2.93 -6.53
CA PHE A 130 10.86 -3.17 -7.75
C PHE A 130 10.34 -1.86 -8.35
N ALA A 131 9.96 -0.91 -7.50
CA ALA A 131 9.35 0.34 -7.94
C ALA A 131 10.33 1.19 -8.76
N VAL A 132 11.59 1.28 -8.32
CA VAL A 132 12.66 2.02 -9.03
C VAL A 132 13.02 1.38 -10.38
N ARG A 133 12.71 0.09 -10.60
CA ARG A 133 12.98 -0.56 -11.89
C ARG A 133 11.94 -0.23 -12.96
N LEU A 134 10.87 0.45 -12.60
CA LEU A 134 9.82 0.86 -13.54
C LEU A 134 10.15 2.16 -14.29
N GLY A 135 11.26 2.83 -13.94
CA GLY A 135 11.72 4.08 -14.53
C GLY A 135 11.87 5.18 -13.48
#